data_AF-A0A240CG58-F1
#
_entry.id   AF-A0A240CG58-F1
#
_cell.length_a   1.000
_cell.length_b   1.000
_cell.length_c   1.000
_cell.angle_alpha   90.00
_cell.angle_beta   90.00
_cell.angle_gamma   90.00
#
_symmetry.space_group_name_H-M   'P 1'
#
loop_
_entity.id
_entity.type
_entity.pdbx_description
1 polymer ?
#
loop_
_entity_poly.entity_id
_entity_poly.type
_entity_poly.pdbx_seq_one_letter_code
_entity_poly.pdbx_strand_id
1 'polypeptide(L)'
;MKKVSQSNPNEKSDEQRIALCQQRVNSLKNINPQSYQKRIAYFNGLLSNASGYAGIRSNVDESTRKAIDALYKYKTEKFCADVEHELMSDLSNRVESL
;
A
#
# COMPACT_ATOMS: atom_id res chain seq x y z
N MET A 1 21.87 -25.45 11.65
CA MET A 1 22.56 -24.60 10.66
C MET A 1 21.72 -23.34 10.46
N LYS A 2 22.25 -22.16 10.81
CA LYS A 2 21.54 -20.87 10.69
C LYS A 2 21.50 -20.45 9.21
N LYS A 3 20.31 -20.27 8.63
CA LYS A 3 20.17 -19.44 7.43
C LYS A 3 19.96 -18.01 7.91
N VAL A 4 21.03 -17.22 7.83
CA VAL A 4 20.96 -15.76 7.92
C VAL A 4 20.35 -15.31 6.60
N SER A 5 19.08 -14.92 6.62
CA SER A 5 18.48 -14.19 5.51
C SER A 5 19.15 -12.82 5.47
N GLN A 6 19.99 -12.60 4.47
CA GLN A 6 20.56 -11.30 4.17
C GLN A 6 19.41 -10.34 3.81
N SER A 7 18.99 -9.50 4.76
CA SER A 7 18.20 -8.31 4.43
C SER A 7 19.17 -7.24 3.92
N ASN A 8 18.94 -6.76 2.71
CA ASN A 8 19.63 -5.59 2.18
C ASN A 8 19.30 -4.41 3.09
N PRO A 9 20.26 -3.64 3.64
CA PRO A 9 19.97 -2.52 4.54
C PRO A 9 19.17 -1.38 3.88
N ASN A 10 18.98 -1.43 2.56
CA ASN A 10 18.13 -0.51 1.79
C ASN A 10 16.73 -1.06 1.45
N GLU A 11 16.41 -2.33 1.75
CA GLU A 11 15.05 -2.84 1.55
C GLU A 11 14.15 -2.43 2.71
N LYS A 12 13.16 -1.59 2.41
CA LYS A 12 12.11 -1.23 3.37
C LYS A 12 11.25 -2.46 3.67
N SER A 13 10.93 -2.68 4.94
CA SER A 13 9.96 -3.70 5.33
C SER A 13 8.58 -3.39 4.73
N ASP A 14 7.71 -4.40 4.63
CA ASP A 14 6.34 -4.19 4.15
C ASP A 14 5.59 -3.18 5.03
N GLU A 15 5.78 -3.19 6.35
CA GLU A 15 5.26 -2.13 7.24
C GLU A 15 5.76 -0.73 6.85
N GLN A 16 7.06 -0.57 6.58
CA GLN A 16 7.63 0.72 6.21
C GLN A 16 7.08 1.22 4.86
N ARG A 17 6.87 0.31 3.90
CA ARG A 17 6.29 0.63 2.59
C ARG A 17 4.82 1.07 2.75
N ILE A 18 4.05 0.36 3.57
CA ILE A 18 2.65 0.70 3.86
C ILE A 18 2.55 2.03 4.63
N ALA A 19 3.43 2.28 5.60
CA ALA A 19 3.44 3.54 6.35
C ALA A 19 3.74 4.73 5.44
N LEU A 20 4.71 4.60 4.53
CA LEU A 20 5.01 5.63 3.52
C LEU A 20 3.82 5.85 2.58
N CYS A 21 3.16 4.78 2.16
CA CYS A 21 1.96 4.84 1.32
C CYS A 21 0.83 5.62 2.01
N GLN A 22 0.55 5.32 3.28
CA GLN A 22 -0.42 6.04 4.09
C GLN A 22 -0.06 7.53 4.22
N GLN A 23 1.22 7.85 4.42
CA GLN A 23 1.69 9.23 4.46
C GLN A 23 1.37 9.96 3.15
N ARG A 24 1.65 9.33 2.00
CA ARG A 24 1.35 9.91 0.67
C ARG A 24 -0.14 10.13 0.46
N VAL A 25 -0.99 9.16 0.86
CA VAL A 25 -2.45 9.35 0.85
C VAL A 25 -2.82 10.57 1.68
N ASN A 26 -2.29 10.71 2.89
CA ASN A 26 -2.60 11.84 3.77
C ASN A 26 -2.15 13.19 3.21
N SER A 27 -1.03 13.23 2.46
CA SER A 27 -0.56 14.45 1.79
C SER A 27 -1.58 14.99 0.78
N LEU A 28 -2.34 14.11 0.11
CA LEU A 28 -3.39 14.53 -0.83
C LEU A 28 -4.48 15.36 -0.16
N LYS A 29 -4.68 15.25 1.16
CA LYS A 29 -5.70 16.03 1.88
C LYS A 29 -5.60 17.54 1.62
N ASN A 30 -4.39 18.05 1.47
CA ASN A 30 -4.12 19.49 1.27
C ASN A 30 -3.84 19.87 -0.19
N ILE A 31 -3.63 18.88 -1.06
CA ILE A 31 -3.24 19.07 -2.46
C ILE A 31 -4.43 18.80 -3.38
N ASN A 32 -5.11 17.67 -3.15
CA ASN A 32 -6.26 17.20 -3.92
C ASN A 32 -7.27 16.51 -2.97
N PRO A 33 -8.11 17.29 -2.26
CA PRO A 33 -9.04 16.76 -1.26
C PRO A 33 -10.02 15.74 -1.83
N GLN A 34 -10.44 15.90 -3.09
CA GLN A 34 -11.34 14.97 -3.76
C GLN A 34 -10.67 13.60 -3.97
N SER A 35 -9.41 13.58 -4.40
CA SER A 35 -8.66 12.33 -4.54
C SER A 35 -8.35 11.69 -3.19
N TYR A 36 -8.01 12.49 -2.18
CA TYR A 36 -7.81 12.01 -0.81
C TYR A 36 -9.01 11.19 -0.32
N GLN A 37 -10.24 11.69 -0.46
CA GLN A 37 -11.44 10.98 -0.01
C GLN A 37 -11.59 9.60 -0.66
N LYS A 38 -11.30 9.49 -1.96
CA LYS A 38 -11.36 8.22 -2.69
C LYS A 38 -10.27 7.26 -2.22
N ARG A 39 -9.03 7.76 -2.09
CA ARG A 39 -7.85 6.94 -1.78
C ARG A 39 -7.82 6.47 -0.33
N ILE A 40 -8.23 7.31 0.63
CA ILE A 40 -8.28 6.90 2.03
C ILE A 40 -9.37 5.85 2.27
N ALA A 41 -10.52 5.98 1.61
CA ALA A 41 -11.58 4.96 1.67
C ALA A 41 -11.11 3.63 1.10
N TYR A 42 -10.42 3.64 -0.04
CA TYR A 42 -9.86 2.43 -0.63
C TYR A 42 -8.78 1.79 0.24
N PHE A 43 -7.84 2.59 0.78
CA PHE A 43 -6.78 2.11 1.66
C PHE A 43 -7.34 1.44 2.93
N ASN A 44 -8.33 2.08 3.58
CA ASN A 44 -9.02 1.50 4.72
C ASN A 44 -9.75 0.20 4.36
N GLY A 45 -10.34 0.13 3.16
CA GLY A 45 -10.95 -1.08 2.62
C GLY A 45 -9.94 -2.22 2.40
N LEU A 46 -8.74 -1.91 1.88
CA LEU A 46 -7.66 -2.91 1.76
C LEU A 46 -7.27 -3.48 3.13
N LEU A 47 -7.08 -2.61 4.13
CA LEU A 47 -6.73 -3.04 5.49
C LEU A 47 -7.82 -3.87 6.16
N SER A 48 -9.09 -3.46 6.02
CA SER A 48 -10.23 -4.19 6.57
C SER A 48 -10.37 -5.59 5.94
N ASN A 49 -10.24 -5.68 4.62
CA ASN A 49 -10.29 -6.97 3.91
C ASN A 49 -9.11 -7.87 4.29
N ALA A 50 -7.90 -7.30 4.43
CA ALA A 50 -6.73 -8.03 4.89
C ALA A 50 -6.94 -8.61 6.31
N SER A 51 -7.55 -7.84 7.21
CA SER A 51 -7.92 -8.30 8.55
C SER A 51 -8.94 -9.45 8.51
N GLY A 52 -9.99 -9.33 7.68
CA GLY A 52 -10.97 -10.39 7.50
C GLY A 52 -10.36 -11.69 6.95
N TYR A 53 -9.49 -11.57 5.95
CA TYR A 53 -8.77 -12.72 5.41
C TYR A 53 -7.80 -13.33 6.43
N ALA A 54 -7.10 -12.52 7.23
CA ALA A 54 -6.22 -13.02 8.28
C ALA A 54 -6.95 -13.93 9.28
N GLY A 55 -8.23 -13.67 9.56
CA GLY A 55 -9.06 -14.49 10.44
C GLY A 55 -9.40 -15.89 9.90
N ILE A 56 -9.39 -16.09 8.58
CA ILE A 56 -9.66 -17.40 7.95
C ILE A 56 -8.42 -18.02 7.29
N ARG A 57 -7.30 -17.28 7.23
CA ARG A 57 -6.09 -17.66 6.50
C ARG A 57 -5.49 -19.00 6.94
N SER A 58 -5.68 -19.40 8.19
CA SER A 58 -5.24 -20.71 8.71
C SER A 58 -6.13 -21.87 8.25
N ASN A 59 -7.36 -21.57 7.83
CA ASN A 59 -8.41 -22.55 7.53
C ASN A 59 -8.59 -22.78 6.01
N VAL A 60 -7.79 -22.11 5.18
CA VAL A 60 -7.74 -22.31 3.74
C VAL A 60 -6.58 -23.22 3.36
N ASP A 61 -6.74 -23.97 2.27
CA ASP A 61 -5.65 -24.81 1.74
C ASP A 61 -4.45 -23.95 1.30
N GLU A 62 -3.27 -24.57 1.22
CA GLU A 62 -2.02 -23.86 0.94
C GLU A 62 -2.04 -23.15 -0.42
N SER A 63 -2.66 -23.74 -1.44
CA SER A 63 -2.69 -23.17 -2.78
C SER A 63 -3.54 -21.90 -2.82
N THR A 64 -4.72 -21.94 -2.21
CA THR A 64 -5.61 -20.78 -2.04
C THR A 64 -4.92 -19.69 -1.23
N ARG A 65 -4.28 -20.05 -0.10
CA ARG A 65 -3.56 -19.10 0.75
C ARG A 65 -2.48 -18.35 -0.02
N LYS A 66 -1.64 -19.07 -0.77
CA LYS A 66 -0.56 -18.47 -1.57
C LYS A 66 -1.09 -17.52 -2.64
N ALA A 67 -2.17 -17.91 -3.33
CA ALA A 67 -2.78 -17.08 -4.37
C ALA A 67 -3.35 -15.77 -3.80
N ILE A 68 -4.08 -15.86 -2.68
CA ILE A 68 -4.68 -14.69 -2.05
C ILE A 68 -3.63 -13.78 -1.39
N ASP A 69 -2.60 -14.35 -0.74
CA ASP A 69 -1.47 -13.58 -0.20
C ASP A 69 -0.78 -12.77 -1.31
N ALA A 70 -0.51 -13.39 -2.46
CA ALA A 70 0.09 -12.73 -3.62
C ALA A 70 -0.82 -11.62 -4.19
N LEU A 71 -2.14 -11.86 -4.25
CA LEU A 71 -3.11 -10.87 -4.71
C LEU A 71 -3.16 -9.66 -3.78
N TYR A 72 -3.15 -9.86 -2.46
CA TYR A 72 -3.11 -8.76 -1.49
C TYR A 72 -1.84 -7.94 -1.65
N LYS A 73 -0.69 -8.61 -1.75
CA LYS A 73 0.59 -7.92 -1.98
C LYS A 73 0.53 -7.06 -3.25
N TYR A 74 0.11 -7.65 -4.37
CA TYR A 74 0.00 -6.93 -5.63
C TYR A 74 -0.95 -5.72 -5.54
N LYS A 75 -2.15 -5.89 -4.96
CA LYS A 75 -3.13 -4.79 -4.83
C LYS A 75 -2.58 -3.64 -4.00
N THR A 76 -1.93 -3.94 -2.88
CA THR A 76 -1.31 -2.93 -2.01
C THR A 76 -0.19 -2.20 -2.74
N GLU A 77 0.73 -2.94 -3.38
CA GLU A 77 1.85 -2.34 -4.11
C GLU A 77 1.39 -1.46 -5.26
N LYS A 78 0.42 -1.95 -6.07
CA LYS A 78 -0.18 -1.18 -7.15
C LYS A 78 -0.83 0.09 -6.63
N PHE A 79 -1.69 -0.02 -5.61
CA PHE A 79 -2.34 1.15 -5.02
C PHE A 79 -1.33 2.20 -4.55
N CYS A 80 -0.27 1.77 -3.87
CA CYS A 80 0.74 2.70 -3.38
C CYS A 80 1.55 3.38 -4.50
N ALA A 81 1.81 2.67 -5.60
CA ALA A 81 2.40 3.25 -6.80
C ALA A 81 1.45 4.27 -7.47
N ASP A 82 0.16 3.94 -7.58
CA ASP A 82 -0.86 4.83 -8.15
C ASP A 82 -1.03 6.11 -7.31
N VAL A 83 -0.88 6.04 -5.98
CA VAL A 83 -0.91 7.20 -5.07
C VAL A 83 0.33 8.05 -5.22
N GLU A 84 1.51 7.43 -5.31
CA GLU A 84 2.77 8.12 -5.52
C GLU A 84 2.76 8.92 -6.82
N HIS A 85 2.34 8.28 -7.91
CA HIS A 85 2.28 8.92 -9.22
C HIS A 85 1.35 10.13 -9.21
N GLU A 86 0.15 10.00 -8.65
CA GLU A 86 -0.78 11.13 -8.58
C GLU A 86 -0.25 12.26 -7.69
N LEU A 87 0.30 11.95 -6.52
CA LEU A 87 0.85 12.97 -5.63
C LEU A 87 1.96 13.76 -6.34
N MET A 88 2.85 13.08 -7.07
CA MET A 88 3.89 13.74 -7.85
C MET A 88 3.32 14.60 -8.97
N SER A 89 2.29 14.11 -9.68
CA SER A 89 1.62 14.87 -10.73
C SER A 89 0.96 16.14 -10.18
N ASP A 90 0.22 16.02 -9.08
CA ASP A 90 -0.49 17.15 -8.47
C ASP A 90 0.49 18.19 -7.90
N LEU A 91 1.60 17.74 -7.30
CA LEU A 91 2.68 18.62 -6.85
C LEU A 91 3.37 19.35 -8.00
N SER A 92 3.67 18.64 -9.09
CA SER A 92 4.33 19.21 -10.28
C SER A 92 3.45 20.28 -10.90
N ASN A 93 2.16 19.99 -11.13
CA ASN A 93 1.19 20.94 -11.65
C ASN A 93 1.12 22.23 -10.81
N ARG A 94 1.17 22.08 -9.47
CA ARG A 94 1.12 23.23 -8.56
C ARG A 94 2.38 24.09 -8.65
N VAL A 95 3.56 23.49 -8.78
CA VAL A 95 4.83 24.21 -8.94
C VAL A 95 4.91 24.90 -10.31
N GLU A 96 4.48 24.23 -11.37
CA GLU A 96 4.49 24.76 -12.74
C GLU A 96 3.47 25.89 -12.96
N SER A 97 2.44 25.98 -12.12
CA SER A 97 1.43 27.06 -12.15
C SER A 97 1.81 28.34 -11.40
N LEU A 98 2.99 28.38 -10.78
CA LEU A 98 3.53 29.58 -10.10
C LEU A 98 4.09 30.59 -11.09
#